data_AF-A0A7Y5DIM7-F1
#
_entry.id   AF-A0A7Y5DIM7-F1
#
_cell.length_a   1.000
_cell.length_b   1.000
_cell.length_c   1.000
_cell.angle_alpha   90.00
_cell.angle_beta   90.00
_cell.angle_gamma   90.00
#
_symmetry.space_group_name_H-M   'P 1'
#
loop_
_entity.id
_entity.type
_entity.pdbx_description
1 polymer ?
#
loop_
_entity_poly.entity_id
_entity_poly.type
_entity_poly.pdbx_seq_one_letter_code
_entity_poly.pdbx_strand_id
1 'polypeptide(L)' 'ALYVADDLDLVEVAFQMSEDNATQVQQWMAAGKFGKVSDEQAAAWYAADALLWAVVVSPWVLVQQRY' A
#
# COMPACT_ATOMS: atom_id res chain seq x y z
N ALA A 1 6.97 -4.50 -3.11
CA ALA A 1 5.83 -3.56 -3.17
C ALA A 1 5.34 -3.30 -1.75
N LEU A 2 4.69 -2.17 -1.53
CA LEU A 2 4.06 -1.77 -0.28
C LEU A 2 2.54 -1.87 -0.45
N TYR A 3 1.88 -2.57 0.45
CA TYR A 3 0.43 -2.65 0.54
C TYR A 3 -0.13 -1.36 1.13
N VAL A 4 -1.25 -0.92 0.57
CA VAL A 4 -2.11 0.14 1.07
C VAL A 4 -3.52 -0.41 1.26
N ALA A 5 -4.09 -0.23 2.44
CA ALA A 5 -5.47 -0.63 2.73
C ALA A 5 -6.47 0.13 1.86
N ASP A 6 -7.60 -0.50 1.60
CA ASP A 6 -8.68 -0.02 0.74
C ASP A 6 -9.42 1.20 1.27
N ASP A 7 -9.41 1.38 2.59
CA ASP A 7 -9.96 2.54 3.28
C ASP A 7 -9.01 3.75 3.30
N LEU A 8 -7.81 3.62 2.73
CA LEU A 8 -6.88 4.72 2.47
C LEU A 8 -6.90 5.12 0.99
N ASP A 9 -6.71 6.41 0.72
CA ASP A 9 -6.51 6.88 -0.65
C ASP A 9 -5.06 6.63 -1.10
N LEU A 10 -4.90 5.88 -2.19
CA LEU A 10 -3.59 5.49 -2.72
C LEU A 10 -2.72 6.70 -3.13
N VAL A 11 -3.33 7.78 -3.63
CA VAL A 11 -2.64 9.01 -4.04
C VAL A 11 -2.25 9.83 -2.81
N GLU A 12 -3.10 9.90 -1.80
CA GLU A 12 -2.78 10.57 -0.53
C GLU A 12 -1.60 9.89 0.18
N VAL A 13 -1.61 8.55 0.24
CA VAL A 13 -0.50 7.78 0.82
C VAL A 13 0.80 8.03 0.04
N ALA A 14 0.73 8.03 -1.30
CA ALA A 14 1.87 8.36 -2.15
C ALA A 14 2.42 9.77 -1.89
N PHE A 15 1.53 10.76 -1.73
CA PHE A 15 1.89 12.14 -1.43
C PHE A 15 2.58 12.25 -0.06
N GLN A 16 1.99 11.69 1.00
CA GLN A 16 2.58 11.72 2.34
C GLN A 16 3.94 11.00 2.41
N MET A 17 4.12 9.94 1.61
CA MET A 17 5.44 9.31 1.45
C MET A 17 6.44 10.20 0.72
N SER A 18 6.03 10.91 -0.32
CA SER A 18 6.93 11.82 -1.05
C SER A 18 7.40 13.02 -0.21
N GLU A 19 6.57 13.46 0.74
CA GLU A 19 6.88 14.53 1.69
C GLU A 19 7.66 14.03 2.93
N ASP A 20 8.03 12.74 2.97
CA ASP A 20 8.72 12.10 4.10
C ASP A 20 7.96 12.28 5.45
N ASN A 21 6.62 12.24 5.41
CA ASN A 21 5.79 12.35 6.60
C ASN A 21 5.79 11.06 7.41
N ALA A 22 6.91 10.80 8.10
CA ALA A 22 7.13 9.61 8.90
C ALA A 22 6.07 9.42 9.99
N THR A 23 5.53 10.51 10.55
CA THR A 23 4.49 10.44 11.59
C THR A 23 3.23 9.77 11.05
N GLN A 24 2.74 10.23 9.89
CA GLN A 24 1.53 9.68 9.28
C GLN A 24 1.75 8.25 8.80
N VAL A 25 2.90 7.96 8.19
CA VAL A 25 3.26 6.61 7.73
C VAL A 25 3.33 5.63 8.91
N GLN A 26 3.93 6.02 10.03
CA GLN A 26 3.99 5.19 11.23
C GLN A 26 2.60 4.89 11.82
N GLN A 27 1.67 5.85 11.78
CA GLN A 27 0.29 5.63 12.23
C GLN A 27 -0.40 4.58 11.36
N TRP A 28 -0.24 4.64 10.04
CA TRP A 28 -0.82 3.63 9.14
C TRP A 28 -0.18 2.25 9.33
N MET A 29 1.13 2.19 9.55
CA MET A 29 1.82 0.92 9.87
C MET A 29 1.32 0.33 11.19
N ALA A 30 1.18 1.13 12.24
CA ALA A 30 0.67 0.69 13.54
C ALA A 30 -0.79 0.22 13.46
N ALA A 31 -1.59 0.83 12.59
CA ALA A 31 -2.96 0.43 12.30
C ALA A 31 -3.07 -0.79 11.37
N GLY A 32 -1.95 -1.32 10.84
CA GLY A 32 -1.95 -2.43 9.89
C GLY A 32 -2.48 -2.06 8.49
N LYS A 33 -2.60 -0.77 8.18
CA LYS A 33 -3.16 -0.25 6.92
C LYS A 33 -2.11 0.01 5.84
N PHE A 34 -0.85 -0.02 6.21
CA PHE A 34 0.26 0.23 5.32
C PHE A 34 1.44 -0.65 5.72
N GLY A 35 2.13 -1.24 4.75
CA GLY A 35 3.29 -2.07 5.05
C GLY A 35 3.83 -2.82 3.84
N LYS A 36 4.75 -3.75 4.07
CA LYS A 36 5.16 -4.67 3.00
C LYS A 36 4.03 -5.64 2.70
N VAL A 37 3.83 -5.92 1.42
CA VAL A 37 2.97 -7.04 1.00
C VAL A 37 3.50 -8.32 1.64
N SER A 38 2.66 -9.04 2.38
CA SER A 38 3.02 -10.33 2.96
C SER A 38 2.90 -11.45 1.91
N ASP A 39 3.59 -12.56 2.13
CA ASP A 39 3.51 -13.74 1.24
C ASP A 39 2.08 -14.28 1.16
N GLU A 40 1.34 -14.24 2.27
CA GLU A 40 -0.07 -14.65 2.36
C GLU A 40 -0.96 -13.76 1.48
N GLN A 41 -0.73 -12.44 1.54
CA GLN A 41 -1.52 -11.47 0.78
C GLN A 41 -1.18 -11.55 -0.72
N ALA A 42 0.10 -11.72 -1.06
CA ALA A 42 0.54 -11.96 -2.43
C ALA A 42 -0.07 -13.26 -3.00
N ALA A 43 -0.06 -14.35 -2.23
CA ALA A 43 -0.66 -15.61 -2.63
C ALA A 43 -2.18 -15.50 -2.82
N ALA A 44 -2.86 -14.77 -1.94
CA ALA A 44 -4.30 -14.52 -2.05
C ALA A 44 -4.65 -13.75 -3.32
N TRP A 45 -3.93 -12.66 -3.61
CA TRP A 45 -4.14 -11.89 -4.85
C TRP A 45 -3.84 -12.70 -6.10
N TYR A 46 -2.78 -13.50 -6.08
CA TYR A 46 -2.44 -14.39 -7.19
C TYR A 46 -3.51 -15.46 -7.42
N ALA A 47 -3.98 -16.13 -6.37
CA ALA A 47 -5.03 -17.14 -6.46
C ALA A 47 -6.37 -16.59 -6.93
N ALA A 48 -6.65 -15.32 -6.61
CA ALA A 48 -7.87 -14.62 -7.02
C ALA A 48 -7.77 -13.97 -8.41
N ASP A 49 -6.63 -14.06 -9.10
CA ASP A 49 -6.33 -13.30 -10.33
C ASP A 49 -6.69 -11.81 -10.16
N ALA A 50 -6.33 -11.25 -9.00
CA ALA A 50 -6.81 -9.95 -8.57
C ALA A 50 -6.17 -8.81 -9.36
N LEU A 51 -6.99 -7.87 -9.84
CA LEU A 51 -6.52 -6.61 -10.38
C LEU A 51 -6.17 -5.65 -9.22
N LEU A 52 -4.94 -5.16 -9.23
CA LEU A 52 -4.43 -4.20 -8.26
C LEU A 52 -4.21 -2.84 -8.92
N TRP A 53 -4.46 -1.77 -8.17
CA TRP A 53 -3.96 -0.45 -8.50
C TRP A 53 -2.53 -0.29 -7.99
N ALA A 54 -1.71 0.44 -8.74
CA ALA A 54 -0.32 0.68 -8.39
C ALA A 54 0.08 2.13 -8.62
N VAL A 55 0.79 2.70 -7.66
CA VAL A 55 1.41 4.04 -7.75
C VAL A 55 2.89 3.92 -7.39
N VAL A 56 3.75 4.59 -8.17
CA VAL A 56 5.20 4.57 -7.96
C VAL A 56 5.62 5.87 -7.29
N VAL A 57 6.26 5.75 -6.12
CA VAL A 57 6.91 6.85 -5.39
C VAL A 57 8.33 6.42 -5.12
N SER A 58 9.28 6.89 -5.93
CA SER A 58 10.67 6.41 -5.91
C SER A 58 11.26 6.33 -4.49
N PRO A 59 11.87 5.20 -4.08
CA PRO A 59 12.10 3.96 -4.85
C PRO A 59 10.97 2.90 -4.73
N TRP A 60 9.84 3.25 -4.13
CA TRP A 60 8.78 2.32 -3.74
C TRP A 60 7.66 2.21 -4.77
N VAL A 61 7.00 1.04 -4.76
CA VAL A 61 5.77 0.78 -5.50
C VAL A 61 4.68 0.45 -4.50
N LEU A 62 3.65 1.29 -4.45
CA LEU A 62 2.45 1.12 -3.64
C LEU A 62 1.42 0.33 -4.43
N VAL A 63 0.75 -0.60 -3.77
CA VAL A 63 -0.30 -1.44 -4.36
C VAL A 63 -1.53 -1.50 -3.47
N GLN A 64 -2.69 -1.46 -4.09
CA GLN A 64 -3.99 -1.55 -3.41
C GLN A 64 -4.92 -2.43 -4.25
N GLN A 65 -5.75 -3.23 -3.57
CA GLN A 65 -6.72 -4.07 -4.27
C GLN A 65 -7.86 -3.22 -4.85
N ARG A 66 -8.19 -3.45 -6.12
CA ARG A 66 -9.34 -2.82 -6.76
C ARG A 66 -10.60 -3.60 -6.37
N TYR A 67 -11.56 -2.93 -5.75
CA TYR A 67 -12.93 -3.46 -5.58
C TYR A 67 -13.77 -3.24 -6.84
#